data_AF-A0A133VAW0-F1
#
_entry.id   AF-A0A133VAW0-F1
#
_cell.length_a   1.000
_cell.length_b   1.000
_cell.length_c   1.000
_cell.angle_alpha   90.00
_cell.angle_beta   90.00
_cell.angle_gamma   90.00
#
_symmetry.space_group_name_H-M   'P 1'
#
loop_
_entity.id
_entity.type
_entity.pdbx_description
1 polymer ?
#
loop_
_entity_poly.entity_id
_entity_poly.type
_entity_poly.pdbx_seq_one_letter_code
_entity_poly.pdbx_strand_id
1 'polypeptide(L)'
;MKIKKLEGKISELFSDSKFKIEKEFITKDNSRIDLAVLRNRNPYLAVEFEESYKWMRSRVLYDAVKADRGGFPNLAVVYPFEQRGLKNCWIFDFIRSDLDVRTKIIRPNNVSNLKRIFG
;
A
#
# COMPACT_ATOMS: atom_id res chain seq x y z
N MET A 1 -15.21 1.44 4.56
CA MET A 1 -14.38 0.31 5.03
C MET A 1 -14.01 0.54 6.49
N LYS A 2 -13.91 -0.49 7.35
CA LYS A 2 -13.53 -0.28 8.76
C LYS A 2 -12.00 -0.22 8.89
N ILE A 3 -11.38 0.94 8.62
CA ILE A 3 -9.91 1.12 8.57
C ILE A 3 -9.23 0.63 9.85
N LYS A 4 -9.67 1.08 11.03
CA LYS A 4 -9.10 0.63 12.33
C LYS A 4 -9.05 -0.90 12.49
N LYS A 5 -10.07 -1.60 11.96
CA LYS A 5 -10.11 -3.08 11.99
C LYS A 5 -9.06 -3.69 11.06
N LEU A 6 -8.83 -3.08 9.90
CA LEU A 6 -7.82 -3.55 8.95
C LEU A 6 -6.41 -3.26 9.43
N GLU A 7 -6.17 -2.07 9.97
CA GLU A 7 -4.91 -1.74 10.64
C GLU A 7 -4.58 -2.79 11.71
N GLY A 8 -5.52 -3.12 12.60
CA GLY A 8 -5.32 -4.14 13.62
C GLY A 8 -4.96 -5.52 13.04
N LYS A 9 -5.62 -5.94 11.96
CA LYS A 9 -5.29 -7.19 11.26
C LYS A 9 -3.89 -7.19 10.64
N ILE A 10 -3.50 -6.07 10.05
CA ILE A 10 -2.15 -5.92 9.47
C ILE A 10 -1.12 -5.92 10.60
N SER A 11 -1.43 -5.26 11.72
CA SER A 11 -0.60 -5.27 12.91
C SER A 11 -0.35 -6.65 13.47
N GLU A 12 -1.39 -7.46 13.58
CA GLU A 12 -1.29 -8.85 13.98
C GLU A 12 -0.46 -9.68 12.97
N LEU A 13 -0.68 -9.47 11.67
CA LEU A 13 0.03 -10.17 10.61
C LEU A 13 1.54 -9.92 10.64
N PHE A 14 1.98 -8.71 10.98
CA PHE A 14 3.39 -8.31 11.05
C PHE A 14 3.88 -8.12 12.49
N SER A 15 3.43 -9.00 13.41
CA SER A 15 3.79 -8.97 14.82
C SER A 15 5.19 -9.51 15.16
N ASP A 16 5.89 -10.14 14.21
CA ASP A 16 7.27 -10.63 14.43
C ASP A 16 8.22 -9.47 14.79
N SER A 17 9.19 -9.71 15.68
CA SER A 17 10.13 -8.70 16.18
C SER A 17 10.97 -7.99 15.12
N LYS A 18 11.11 -8.59 13.93
CA LYS A 18 11.80 -7.98 12.78
C LYS A 18 10.99 -6.89 12.09
N PHE A 19 9.68 -6.81 12.35
CA PHE A 19 8.79 -5.81 11.77
C PHE A 19 8.43 -4.73 12.78
N LYS A 20 8.31 -3.49 12.28
CA LYS A 20 7.75 -2.36 13.01
C LYS A 20 6.66 -1.74 12.16
N ILE A 21 5.57 -1.33 12.78
CA ILE A 21 4.44 -0.73 12.09
C ILE A 21 4.24 0.68 12.61
N GLU A 22 4.10 1.61 11.68
CA GLU A 22 3.91 3.03 11.96
C GLU A 22 2.67 3.52 11.21
N LYS A 23 1.76 4.16 11.94
CA LYS A 23 0.55 4.79 11.37
C LYS A 23 0.88 6.21 10.96
N GLU A 24 0.24 6.67 9.89
CA GLU A 24 0.43 8.03 9.37
C GLU A 24 1.91 8.38 9.18
N PHE A 25 2.67 7.44 8.59
CA PHE A 25 4.10 7.58 8.40
C PHE A 25 4.39 8.74 7.44
N ILE A 26 5.18 9.71 7.91
CA ILE A 26 5.60 10.84 7.11
C ILE A 26 6.95 10.53 6.47
N THR A 27 6.97 10.52 5.15
CA THR A 27 8.18 10.35 4.35
C THR A 27 9.04 11.62 4.38
N LYS A 28 10.31 11.51 3.93
CA LYS A 28 11.26 12.64 3.92
C LYS A 28 10.79 13.84 3.10
N ASP A 29 9.95 13.62 2.09
CA ASP A 29 9.41 14.68 1.24
C ASP A 29 8.03 15.18 1.68
N ASN A 30 7.65 14.87 2.93
CA ASN A 30 6.41 15.29 3.57
C ASN A 30 5.13 14.64 2.99
N SER A 31 5.26 13.55 2.24
CA SER A 31 4.13 12.70 1.87
C SER A 31 3.74 11.77 3.03
N ARG A 32 2.44 11.53 3.22
CA ARG A 32 1.91 10.59 4.23
C ARG A 32 1.58 9.24 3.61
N ILE A 33 2.04 8.17 4.25
CA ILE A 33 1.60 6.78 4.04
C ILE A 33 0.69 6.39 5.21
N ASP A 34 -0.52 5.90 4.94
CA ASP A 34 -1.48 5.60 6.00
C ASP A 34 -0.95 4.57 7.01
N LEU A 35 -0.31 3.51 6.53
CA LEU A 35 0.34 2.50 7.38
C LEU A 35 1.64 2.00 6.74
N ALA A 36 2.76 2.25 7.40
CA ALA A 36 4.07 1.74 7.00
C ALA A 36 4.42 0.46 7.77
N VAL A 37 4.85 -0.57 7.05
CA VAL A 37 5.51 -1.74 7.61
C VAL A 37 6.99 -1.64 7.29
N LEU A 38 7.81 -1.57 8.33
CA LEU A 38 9.27 -1.54 8.27
C LEU A 38 9.81 -2.93 8.63
N ARG A 39 10.81 -3.41 7.91
CA ARG A 39 11.55 -4.65 8.23
C ARG A 39 12.97 -4.29 8.61
N ASN A 40 13.40 -4.61 9.83
CA ASN A 40 14.70 -4.23 10.39
C ASN A 40 14.98 -2.72 10.23
N ARG A 41 13.96 -1.88 10.51
CA ARG A 41 13.95 -0.41 10.35
C ARG A 41 14.00 0.12 8.91
N ASN A 42 14.06 -0.73 7.91
CA ASN A 42 13.99 -0.32 6.51
C ASN A 42 12.56 -0.41 5.97
N PRO A 43 12.14 0.48 5.06
CA PRO A 43 10.86 0.37 4.36
C PRO A 43 10.68 -1.01 3.72
N TYR A 44 9.50 -1.61 3.92
CA TYR A 44 9.19 -2.95 3.38
C TYR A 44 7.87 -2.97 2.62
N LEU A 45 6.79 -2.49 3.26
CA LEU A 45 5.46 -2.42 2.65
C LEU A 45 4.75 -1.14 3.09
N ALA A 46 4.35 -0.33 2.11
CA ALA A 46 3.40 0.75 2.31
C ALA A 46 1.97 0.20 2.13
N VAL A 47 1.03 0.65 2.96
CA VAL A 47 -0.39 0.33 2.81
C VAL A 47 -1.19 1.63 2.80
N GLU A 48 -2.03 1.79 1.79
CA GLU A 48 -2.92 2.94 1.61
C GLU A 48 -4.37 2.48 1.59
N PHE A 49 -5.24 3.16 2.35
CA PHE A 49 -6.65 2.79 2.46
C PHE A 49 -7.52 3.72 1.61
N GLU A 50 -7.77 3.31 0.37
CA GLU A 50 -8.51 4.13 -0.57
C GLU A 50 -10.03 3.85 -0.52
N GLU A 51 -10.81 4.91 -0.38
CA GLU A 51 -12.28 4.87 -0.39
C GLU A 51 -12.90 5.64 -1.55
N SER A 52 -12.08 6.25 -2.42
CA SER A 52 -12.59 6.99 -3.57
C SER A 52 -12.89 6.10 -4.77
N TYR A 53 -14.14 6.06 -5.22
CA TYR A 53 -14.49 5.38 -6.48
C TYR A 53 -14.03 6.16 -7.72
N LYS A 54 -14.31 7.47 -7.75
CA LYS A 54 -14.10 8.31 -8.94
C LYS A 54 -12.62 8.56 -9.26
N TRP A 55 -11.78 8.69 -8.24
CA TRP A 55 -10.39 9.16 -8.39
C TRP A 55 -9.35 8.05 -8.30
N MET A 56 -9.80 6.79 -8.35
CA MET A 56 -8.98 5.62 -8.06
C MET A 56 -7.69 5.55 -8.92
N ARG A 57 -7.73 5.89 -10.20
CA ARG A 57 -6.52 5.91 -11.05
C ARG A 57 -5.45 6.86 -10.54
N SER A 58 -5.85 8.10 -10.26
CA SER A 58 -4.96 9.14 -9.75
C SER A 58 -4.48 8.81 -8.35
N ARG A 59 -5.33 8.22 -7.50
CA ARG A 59 -4.96 7.76 -6.16
C ARG A 59 -3.89 6.68 -6.20
N VAL A 60 -4.10 5.60 -6.96
CA VAL A 60 -3.11 4.51 -7.10
C VAL A 60 -1.79 5.02 -7.64
N LEU A 61 -1.81 5.90 -8.65
CA LEU A 61 -0.59 6.46 -9.21
C LEU A 61 0.15 7.32 -8.16
N TYR A 62 -0.58 8.20 -7.46
CA TYR A 62 0.01 9.03 -6.42
C TYR A 62 0.57 8.20 -5.27
N ASP A 63 -0.17 7.17 -4.83
CA ASP A 63 0.26 6.23 -3.80
C ASP A 63 1.53 5.47 -4.21
N ALA A 64 1.62 5.04 -5.46
CA ALA A 64 2.82 4.39 -5.99
C ALA A 64 4.02 5.35 -5.96
N VAL A 65 3.86 6.58 -6.43
CA VAL A 65 4.93 7.60 -6.40
C VAL A 65 5.35 7.92 -4.96
N LYS A 66 4.41 8.05 -4.02
CA LYS A 66 4.74 8.26 -2.59
C LYS A 66 5.52 7.08 -2.01
N ALA A 67 5.09 5.85 -2.29
CA ALA A 67 5.74 4.65 -1.77
C ALA A 67 7.16 4.49 -2.33
N ASP A 68 7.31 4.68 -3.64
CA ASP A 68 8.60 4.69 -4.35
C ASP A 68 9.57 5.72 -3.74
N ARG A 69 9.15 6.97 -3.63
CA ARG A 69 9.95 8.05 -3.03
C ARG A 69 10.21 7.86 -1.53
N GLY A 70 9.31 7.16 -0.84
CA GLY A 70 9.48 6.71 0.54
C GLY A 70 10.45 5.54 0.69
N GLY A 71 10.95 4.98 -0.42
CA GLY A 71 11.87 3.84 -0.47
C GLY A 71 11.17 2.49 -0.22
N PHE A 72 9.85 2.42 -0.29
CA PHE A 72 9.10 1.19 -0.08
C PHE A 72 9.09 0.35 -1.37
N PRO A 73 9.66 -0.88 -1.35
CA PRO A 73 9.67 -1.74 -2.53
C PRO A 73 8.29 -2.34 -2.85
N ASN A 74 7.33 -2.24 -1.92
CA ASN A 74 5.98 -2.79 -2.07
C ASN A 74 4.92 -1.79 -1.64
N LEU A 75 3.82 -1.76 -2.38
CA LEU A 75 2.62 -0.99 -2.05
C LEU A 75 1.37 -1.87 -2.14
N ALA A 76 0.60 -1.90 -1.07
CA ALA A 76 -0.75 -2.43 -1.03
C ALA A 76 -1.78 -1.29 -0.99
N VAL A 77 -2.51 -1.09 -2.09
CA VAL A 77 -3.67 -0.19 -2.09
C VAL A 77 -4.91 -1.00 -1.71
N VAL A 78 -5.41 -0.79 -0.50
CA VAL A 78 -6.59 -1.51 0.01
C VAL A 78 -7.83 -0.78 -0.45
N TYR A 79 -8.63 -1.45 -1.28
CA TYR A 79 -9.75 -0.83 -1.98
C TYR A 79 -11.00 -1.73 -1.99
N PRO A 80 -12.18 -1.23 -1.56
CA PRO A 80 -13.36 -2.07 -1.44
C PRO A 80 -14.12 -2.29 -2.76
N PHE A 81 -14.01 -1.38 -3.74
CA PHE A 81 -14.87 -1.40 -4.93
C PHE A 81 -14.32 -2.25 -6.08
N GLU A 82 -15.19 -2.51 -7.05
CA GLU A 82 -14.84 -3.21 -8.29
C GLU A 82 -13.77 -2.46 -9.10
N GLN A 83 -12.78 -3.20 -9.59
CA GLN A 83 -11.60 -2.66 -10.26
C GLN A 83 -11.81 -2.37 -11.75
N ARG A 84 -13.06 -2.13 -12.20
CA ARG A 84 -13.38 -2.01 -13.63
C ARG A 84 -12.57 -0.89 -14.31
N GLY A 85 -12.37 0.23 -13.63
CA GLY A 85 -11.59 1.36 -14.13
C GLY A 85 -10.07 1.15 -14.10
N LEU A 86 -9.58 0.12 -13.40
CA LEU A 86 -8.16 -0.19 -13.23
C LEU A 86 -7.68 -1.32 -14.15
N LYS A 87 -8.59 -2.15 -14.66
CA LYS A 87 -8.24 -3.23 -15.59
C LYS A 87 -7.59 -2.66 -16.85
N ASN A 88 -6.40 -3.16 -17.20
CA ASN A 88 -5.60 -2.73 -18.36
C ASN A 88 -5.34 -1.20 -18.37
N CYS A 89 -5.25 -0.57 -17.20
CA CYS A 89 -4.99 0.85 -17.11
C CYS A 89 -3.49 1.14 -17.23
N TRP A 90 -3.13 2.09 -18.10
CA TRP A 90 -1.75 2.49 -18.41
C TRP A 90 -0.93 2.86 -17.17
N ILE A 91 -1.57 3.30 -16.08
CA ILE A 91 -0.87 3.65 -14.84
C ILE A 91 -0.06 2.48 -14.29
N PHE A 92 -0.50 1.23 -14.51
CA PHE A 92 0.24 0.05 -14.05
C PHE A 92 1.44 -0.26 -14.94
N ASP A 93 1.38 0.12 -16.22
CA ASP A 93 2.54 0.04 -17.10
C ASP A 93 3.60 1.06 -16.65
N PHE A 94 3.19 2.31 -16.43
CA PHE A 94 4.05 3.37 -15.90
C PHE A 94 4.67 2.99 -14.55
N ILE A 95 3.86 2.54 -13.59
CA ILE A 95 4.37 2.10 -12.27
C ILE A 95 5.43 1.00 -12.44
N ARG A 96 5.24 0.07 -13.38
CA ARG A 96 6.17 -1.04 -13.60
C ARG A 96 7.44 -0.60 -14.34
N SER A 97 7.38 0.38 -15.23
CA SER A 97 8.54 0.82 -16.03
C SER A 97 9.37 1.91 -15.36
N ASP A 98 8.73 2.78 -14.57
CA ASP A 98 9.34 4.04 -14.14
C ASP A 98 9.52 4.15 -12.61
N LEU A 99 8.94 3.24 -11.82
CA LEU A 99 9.03 3.27 -10.35
C LEU A 99 9.61 1.96 -9.79
N ASP A 100 10.35 2.06 -8.69
CA ASP A 100 10.95 0.93 -7.96
C ASP A 100 9.99 0.37 -6.89
N VAL A 101 8.68 0.29 -7.22
CA VAL A 101 7.64 -0.19 -6.31
C VAL A 101 6.73 -1.22 -6.96
N ARG A 102 6.56 -2.36 -6.27
CA ARG A 102 5.57 -3.37 -6.64
C ARG A 102 4.21 -3.02 -6.05
N THR A 103 3.32 -2.47 -6.89
CA THR A 103 1.95 -2.11 -6.47
C THR A 103 0.94 -3.24 -6.69
N LYS A 104 0.09 -3.50 -5.69
CA LYS A 104 -1.08 -4.40 -5.81
C LYS A 104 -2.32 -3.75 -5.21
N ILE A 105 -3.45 -3.92 -5.89
CA ILE A 105 -4.77 -3.56 -5.37
C ILE A 105 -5.33 -4.74 -4.58
N ILE A 106 -5.64 -4.51 -3.30
CA ILE A 106 -6.03 -5.54 -2.34
C ILE A 106 -7.46 -5.29 -1.89
N ARG A 107 -8.33 -6.32 -1.97
CA ARG A 107 -9.66 -6.22 -1.37
C ARG A 107 -9.55 -6.29 0.16
N PRO A 108 -10.44 -5.62 0.93
CA PRO A 108 -10.35 -5.59 2.40
C PRO A 108 -10.34 -6.96 3.07
N ASN A 109 -11.04 -7.95 2.49
CA ASN A 109 -11.07 -9.33 2.97
C ASN A 109 -9.77 -10.10 2.71
N ASN A 110 -8.91 -9.62 1.82
CA ASN A 110 -7.65 -10.27 1.43
C ASN A 110 -6.42 -9.71 2.16
N VAL A 111 -6.60 -8.75 3.08
CA VAL A 111 -5.52 -8.13 3.86
C VAL A 111 -4.72 -9.16 4.69
N SER A 112 -5.34 -10.25 5.14
CA SER A 112 -4.64 -11.35 5.83
C SER A 112 -3.62 -12.07 4.95
N ASN A 113 -3.67 -11.91 3.63
CA ASN A 113 -2.77 -12.56 2.69
C ASN A 113 -1.54 -11.70 2.33
N LEU A 114 -1.37 -10.50 2.89
CA LEU A 114 -0.32 -9.57 2.47
C LEU A 114 1.09 -10.17 2.57
N LYS A 115 1.40 -10.91 3.64
CA LYS A 115 2.69 -11.62 3.79
C LYS A 115 2.95 -12.61 2.66
N ARG A 116 1.92 -13.29 2.14
CA ARG A 116 2.06 -14.22 1.01
C ARG A 116 2.18 -13.49 -0.34
N ILE A 117 1.52 -12.34 -0.47
CA ILE A 117 1.49 -11.57 -1.73
C ILE A 117 2.84 -10.88 -1.97
N PHE A 118 3.47 -10.39 -0.90
CA PHE A 118 4.68 -9.56 -0.95
C PHE A 118 5.93 -10.18 -0.33
N GLY A 119 5.79 -11.32 0.36
CA GLY A 119 6.91 -12.07 0.94
C GLY A 119 7.60 -13.00 -0.04
#